data_AF-A0A550GMC1-F1
#
_entry.id   AF-A0A550GMC1-F1
#
_cell.length_a   1.000
_cell.length_b   1.000
_cell.length_c   1.000
_cell.angle_alpha   90.00
_cell.angle_beta   90.00
_cell.angle_gamma   90.00
#
_symmetry.space_group_name_H-M   'P 1'
#
loop_
_entity.id
_entity.type
_entity.pdbx_description
1 polymer ?
#
loop_
_entity_poly.entity_id
_entity_poly.type
_entity_poly.pdbx_seq_one_letter_code
_entity_poly.pdbx_strand_id
1 'polypeptide(L)'
;MRKTCMFAFSLLSLLLLSLVGIAAAYNENYIHVLYQSSNSPPTIDGTYIVDDDWIASGKEEFGDGAAFHDQWLMSPNIYCCIVEVTDNTTDAGDKLTICFDGTAAGGSNPPDGGPNPTQYDKKLEVTGHPGSQTIQWYIGNGSDWVTATASGDLLELAQSLTTTPTIEPDHYVYEMILNFHDDTSLGSPLVGYEWAQFVSYYDEDTGETQQWPPADATPAGSPDVPENWGGITYASNANPTVTIPEPLTIGAIVLLSSAALVISFYWLRKKSTNRMVKHN
;
A
#
# COMPACT_ATOMS: atom_id res chain seq x y z
N MET A 1 -2.98 40.29 -42.56
CA MET A 1 -2.74 40.39 -41.11
C MET A 1 -3.83 39.74 -40.26
N ARG A 2 -5.12 40.14 -40.33
CA ARG A 2 -6.17 39.59 -39.43
C ARG A 2 -6.34 38.07 -39.47
N LYS A 3 -6.29 37.43 -40.65
CA LYS A 3 -6.45 35.97 -40.80
C LYS A 3 -5.29 35.16 -40.21
N THR A 4 -4.06 35.66 -40.35
CA THR A 4 -2.85 35.03 -39.82
C THR A 4 -2.81 35.08 -38.30
N CYS A 5 -3.25 36.19 -37.70
CA CYS A 5 -3.36 36.32 -36.24
C CYS A 5 -4.44 35.40 -35.65
N MET A 6 -5.60 35.25 -36.30
CA MET A 6 -6.64 34.30 -35.83
C MET A 6 -6.16 32.86 -35.91
N PHE A 7 -5.48 32.46 -37.00
CA PHE A 7 -4.92 31.12 -37.13
C PHE A 7 -3.86 30.82 -36.06
N ALA A 8 -2.95 31.77 -35.81
CA ALA A 8 -1.94 31.64 -34.77
C ALA A 8 -2.57 31.54 -33.36
N PHE A 9 -3.59 32.35 -33.07
CA PHE A 9 -4.29 32.28 -31.79
C PHE A 9 -5.02 30.95 -31.60
N SER A 10 -5.75 30.46 -32.61
CA SER A 10 -6.41 29.14 -32.55
C SER A 10 -5.42 27.99 -32.39
N LEU A 11 -4.27 28.04 -33.08
CA LEU A 11 -3.22 27.02 -32.94
C LEU A 11 -2.58 27.05 -31.55
N LEU A 12 -2.31 28.24 -31.00
CA LEU A 12 -1.83 28.40 -29.62
C LEU A 12 -2.86 27.93 -28.59
N SER A 13 -4.15 28.20 -28.79
CA SER A 13 -5.21 27.68 -27.90
C SER A 13 -5.34 26.16 -27.97
N LEU A 14 -5.20 25.55 -29.16
CA LEU A 14 -5.16 24.10 -29.32
C LEU A 14 -3.91 23.47 -28.69
N LEU A 15 -2.75 24.11 -28.83
CA LEU A 15 -1.50 23.68 -28.18
C LEU A 15 -1.58 23.82 -26.66
N LEU A 16 -2.18 24.90 -26.16
CA LEU A 16 -2.46 25.08 -24.74
C LEU A 16 -3.47 24.05 -24.24
N LEU A 17 -4.53 23.72 -25.00
CA LEU A 17 -5.47 22.64 -24.65
C LEU A 17 -4.82 21.26 -24.67
N SER A 18 -3.79 21.03 -25.49
CA SER A 18 -2.99 19.79 -25.46
C SER A 18 -1.92 19.76 -24.35
N LEU A 19 -1.67 20.90 -23.70
CA LEU A 19 -0.72 21.08 -22.59
C LEU A 19 -1.41 21.33 -21.24
N VAL A 20 -2.73 21.59 -21.22
CA VAL A 20 -3.55 21.41 -20.02
C VAL A 20 -3.40 19.94 -19.71
N GLY A 21 -2.62 19.67 -18.67
CA GLY A 21 -2.09 18.37 -18.35
C GLY A 21 -3.17 17.31 -18.43
N ILE A 22 -2.77 16.15 -18.93
CA ILE A 22 -3.39 14.91 -18.46
C ILE A 22 -3.27 15.03 -16.94
N ALA A 23 -4.37 15.30 -16.24
CA ALA A 23 -4.37 15.30 -14.78
C ALA A 23 -3.72 13.98 -14.39
N ALA A 24 -2.70 14.05 -13.54
CA ALA A 24 -2.06 12.82 -13.09
C ALA A 24 -3.13 12.06 -12.33
N ALA A 25 -3.47 10.86 -12.81
CA ALA A 25 -4.45 10.00 -12.17
C ALA A 25 -3.95 9.56 -10.78
N TYR A 26 -2.63 9.59 -10.58
CA TYR A 26 -1.90 9.32 -9.34
C TYR A 26 -0.45 9.78 -9.48
N ASN A 27 0.30 9.76 -8.38
CA ASN A 27 1.74 10.00 -8.31
C ASN A 27 2.53 8.77 -8.81
N GLU A 28 3.05 8.86 -10.03
CA GLU A 28 3.78 7.78 -10.70
C GLU A 28 5.07 7.32 -10.00
N ASN A 29 5.58 8.09 -9.03
CA ASN A 29 6.75 7.71 -8.25
C ASN A 29 6.43 6.74 -7.11
N TYR A 30 5.14 6.55 -6.81
CA TYR A 30 4.65 5.69 -5.74
C TYR A 30 3.66 4.70 -6.34
N ILE A 31 4.20 3.57 -6.78
CA ILE A 31 3.41 2.49 -7.37
C ILE A 31 3.54 1.25 -6.50
N HIS A 32 2.39 0.73 -6.10
CA HIS A 32 2.30 -0.53 -5.38
C HIS A 32 1.58 -1.57 -6.23
N VAL A 33 2.00 -2.82 -6.10
CA VAL A 33 1.43 -3.94 -6.87
C VAL A 33 0.57 -4.79 -5.94
N LEU A 34 -0.72 -4.85 -6.27
CA LEU A 34 -1.69 -5.68 -5.58
C LEU A 34 -1.72 -7.07 -6.22
N TYR A 35 -1.26 -8.08 -5.49
CA TYR A 35 -1.14 -9.45 -6.00
C TYR A 35 -2.37 -10.30 -5.70
N GLN A 36 -2.69 -11.20 -6.63
CA GLN A 36 -3.82 -12.12 -6.48
C GLN A 36 -3.46 -13.27 -5.53
N SER A 37 -4.30 -13.47 -4.52
CA SER A 37 -4.25 -14.68 -3.70
C SER A 37 -4.96 -15.83 -4.42
N SER A 38 -4.35 -17.03 -4.35
CA SER A 38 -4.94 -18.27 -4.83
C SER A 38 -5.74 -19.02 -3.75
N ASN A 39 -5.74 -18.50 -2.52
CA ASN A 39 -6.32 -19.16 -1.35
C ASN A 39 -7.75 -18.66 -1.09
N SER A 40 -8.39 -19.21 -0.06
CA SER A 40 -9.62 -18.62 0.50
C SER A 40 -9.34 -17.24 1.09
N PRO A 41 -10.38 -16.40 1.29
CA PRO A 41 -10.23 -15.17 2.06
C PRO A 41 -9.51 -15.42 3.39
N PRO A 42 -8.63 -14.49 3.84
CA PRO A 42 -8.02 -14.59 5.15
C PRO A 42 -9.07 -14.54 6.27
N THR A 43 -8.72 -15.04 7.45
CA THR A 43 -9.58 -14.92 8.62
C THR A 43 -9.30 -13.57 9.27
N ILE A 44 -10.34 -12.75 9.47
CA ILE A 44 -10.16 -11.42 10.06
C ILE A 44 -10.22 -11.53 11.59
N ASP A 45 -9.05 -11.54 12.21
CA ASP A 45 -8.87 -11.67 13.66
C ASP A 45 -7.86 -10.68 14.26
N GLY A 46 -7.31 -9.79 13.43
CA GLY A 46 -6.42 -8.71 13.86
C GLY A 46 -4.99 -9.17 14.04
N THR A 47 -4.64 -10.34 13.52
CA THR A 47 -3.25 -10.79 13.37
C THR A 47 -3.13 -11.47 12.01
N TYR A 48 -1.95 -11.99 11.69
CA TYR A 48 -1.79 -12.77 10.46
C TYR A 48 -0.61 -13.73 10.56
N ILE A 49 -0.68 -14.75 9.72
CA ILE A 49 0.41 -15.69 9.53
C ILE A 49 0.86 -15.58 8.07
N VAL A 50 2.03 -14.97 7.87
CA VAL A 50 2.64 -14.69 6.56
C VAL A 50 2.65 -15.90 5.61
N ASP A 51 2.73 -17.12 6.13
CA ASP A 51 2.83 -18.37 5.37
C ASP A 51 1.52 -19.17 5.26
N ASP A 52 0.38 -18.61 5.67
CA ASP A 52 -0.91 -19.28 5.58
C ASP A 52 -1.90 -18.46 4.73
N ASP A 53 -2.44 -17.40 5.31
CA ASP A 53 -3.55 -16.64 4.76
C ASP A 53 -3.11 -15.38 3.99
N TRP A 54 -1.87 -14.92 4.15
CA TRP A 54 -1.33 -13.70 3.52
C TRP A 54 -0.11 -13.93 2.58
N ILE A 55 0.04 -15.15 2.06
CA ILE A 55 1.18 -15.59 1.24
C ILE A 55 1.43 -14.70 0.01
N ALA A 56 0.36 -14.23 -0.63
CA ALA A 56 0.48 -13.45 -1.87
C ALA A 56 0.74 -11.96 -1.61
N SER A 57 0.78 -11.50 -0.37
CA SER A 57 0.66 -10.08 -0.06
C SER A 57 1.80 -9.23 -0.64
N GLY A 58 1.45 -8.07 -1.21
CA GLY A 58 2.40 -6.98 -1.41
C GLY A 58 2.69 -6.33 -0.05
N LYS A 59 3.89 -5.73 0.12
CA LYS A 59 4.23 -4.91 1.30
C LYS A 59 4.68 -3.53 0.82
N GLU A 60 4.17 -2.49 1.45
CA GLU A 60 4.64 -1.11 1.25
C GLU A 60 4.84 -0.43 2.60
N GLU A 61 6.01 0.16 2.80
CA GLU A 61 6.35 0.92 4.01
C GLU A 61 5.91 2.37 3.85
N PHE A 62 5.35 2.96 4.91
CA PHE A 62 4.82 4.32 4.88
C PHE A 62 5.26 5.19 6.06
N GLY A 63 6.53 5.07 6.46
CA GLY A 63 7.13 5.83 7.54
C GLY A 63 8.14 5.00 8.31
N ASP A 64 8.44 5.37 9.55
CA ASP A 64 9.29 4.59 10.45
C ASP A 64 8.40 3.69 11.32
N GLY A 65 8.41 2.39 11.01
CA GLY A 65 7.60 1.41 11.73
C GLY A 65 6.14 1.33 11.30
N ALA A 66 5.80 1.82 10.10
CA ALA A 66 4.47 1.67 9.52
C ALA A 66 4.53 0.98 8.15
N ALA A 67 3.68 -0.01 7.94
CA ALA A 67 3.57 -0.72 6.67
C ALA A 67 2.14 -1.19 6.41
N PHE A 68 1.76 -1.27 5.14
CA PHE A 68 0.55 -1.98 4.74
C PHE A 68 0.89 -3.20 3.88
N HIS A 69 0.08 -4.23 4.06
CA HIS A 69 0.14 -5.47 3.29
C HIS A 69 -1.21 -5.69 2.62
N ASP A 70 -1.22 -6.04 1.35
CA ASP A 70 -2.48 -6.23 0.64
C ASP A 70 -2.47 -7.40 -0.34
N GLN A 71 -3.65 -7.92 -0.61
CA GLN A 71 -3.89 -8.93 -1.64
C GLN A 71 -5.34 -8.83 -2.11
N TRP A 72 -5.65 -9.45 -3.24
CA TRP A 72 -7.02 -9.54 -3.73
C TRP A 72 -7.41 -10.95 -4.10
N LEU A 73 -8.72 -11.21 -4.06
CA LEU A 73 -9.30 -12.46 -4.52
C LEU A 73 -10.29 -12.17 -5.64
N MET A 74 -10.29 -13.04 -6.66
CA MET A 74 -11.28 -12.99 -7.74
C MET A 74 -12.65 -13.53 -7.30
N SER A 75 -12.66 -14.50 -6.38
CA SER A 75 -13.89 -15.11 -5.88
C SER A 75 -13.71 -15.53 -4.41
N PRO A 76 -14.39 -14.86 -3.46
CA PRO A 76 -15.20 -13.66 -3.65
C PRO A 76 -14.36 -12.48 -4.15
N ASN A 77 -14.99 -11.51 -4.81
CA ASN A 77 -14.32 -10.36 -5.39
C ASN A 77 -14.02 -9.33 -4.28
N ILE A 78 -12.92 -9.54 -3.55
CA ILE A 78 -12.55 -8.76 -2.35
C ILE A 78 -11.12 -8.24 -2.39
N TYR A 79 -10.90 -7.13 -1.70
CA TYR A 79 -9.60 -6.59 -1.33
C TYR A 79 -9.34 -6.88 0.15
N CYS A 80 -8.16 -7.39 0.45
CA CYS A 80 -7.70 -7.66 1.81
C CYS A 80 -6.54 -6.72 2.09
N CYS A 81 -6.58 -6.01 3.22
CA CYS A 81 -5.51 -5.13 3.65
C CYS A 81 -5.19 -5.32 5.13
N ILE A 82 -3.91 -5.42 5.47
CA ILE A 82 -3.38 -5.23 6.81
C ILE A 82 -2.66 -3.89 6.84
N VAL A 83 -2.85 -3.13 7.92
CA VAL A 83 -2.01 -1.99 8.25
C VAL A 83 -1.38 -2.24 9.61
N GLU A 84 -0.07 -2.14 9.68
CA GLU A 84 0.71 -2.31 10.92
C GLU A 84 1.45 -1.01 11.23
N VAL A 85 1.39 -0.60 12.48
CA VAL A 85 2.04 0.60 12.99
C VAL A 85 2.69 0.30 14.32
N THR A 86 3.95 0.68 14.53
CA THR A 86 4.72 0.43 15.78
C THR A 86 4.13 1.09 17.03
N ASP A 87 3.04 1.82 16.89
CA ASP A 87 2.26 2.35 17.99
C ASP A 87 1.76 1.20 18.89
N ASN A 88 1.93 1.38 20.19
CA ASN A 88 1.52 0.45 21.23
C ASN A 88 0.74 1.13 22.36
N THR A 89 0.31 2.37 22.16
CA THR A 89 -0.55 3.10 23.09
C THR A 89 -2.01 3.00 22.63
N THR A 90 -2.95 3.18 23.56
CA THR A 90 -4.38 2.97 23.29
C THR A 90 -5.10 4.31 23.21
N ASP A 91 -4.52 5.29 22.53
CA ASP A 91 -5.01 6.66 22.56
C ASP A 91 -6.29 6.81 21.73
N ALA A 92 -7.18 7.66 22.22
CA ALA A 92 -8.52 7.76 21.63
C ALA A 92 -8.51 8.57 20.32
N GLY A 93 -7.47 9.39 20.12
CA GLY A 93 -7.26 10.20 18.93
C GLY A 93 -6.46 9.50 17.83
N ASP A 94 -5.92 8.30 18.08
CA ASP A 94 -5.20 7.54 17.05
C ASP A 94 -6.10 7.29 15.85
N LYS A 95 -5.56 7.43 14.63
CA LYS A 95 -6.40 7.44 13.43
C LYS A 95 -5.71 6.87 12.21
N LEU A 96 -6.26 5.74 11.74
CA LEU A 96 -5.99 5.21 10.41
C LEU A 96 -6.92 5.89 9.38
N THR A 97 -6.34 6.39 8.29
CA THR A 97 -7.07 6.94 7.14
C THR A 97 -6.65 6.20 5.88
N ILE A 98 -7.63 5.75 5.09
CA ILE A 98 -7.40 5.17 3.75
C ILE A 98 -8.32 5.86 2.75
N CYS A 99 -7.75 6.41 1.68
CA CYS A 99 -8.52 6.95 0.56
C CYS A 99 -8.38 6.08 -0.68
N PHE A 100 -9.46 6.01 -1.47
CA PHE A 100 -9.60 5.20 -2.67
C PHE A 100 -10.13 6.07 -3.81
N ASP A 101 -9.39 6.14 -4.92
CA ASP A 101 -9.81 6.81 -6.16
C ASP A 101 -10.39 5.78 -7.12
N GLY A 102 -11.71 5.63 -7.05
CA GLY A 102 -12.47 4.73 -7.90
C GLY A 102 -12.99 5.40 -9.16
N THR A 103 -13.75 4.65 -9.95
CA THR A 103 -14.49 5.21 -11.09
C THR A 103 -15.96 4.84 -11.00
N ALA A 104 -16.81 5.54 -11.76
CA ALA A 104 -18.26 5.33 -11.76
C ALA A 104 -18.71 3.87 -11.92
N ALA A 105 -17.98 3.10 -12.71
CA ALA A 105 -18.31 1.71 -13.03
C ALA A 105 -17.28 0.71 -12.49
N GLY A 106 -16.24 1.16 -11.80
CA GLY A 106 -15.05 0.35 -11.54
C GLY A 106 -14.41 -0.18 -12.84
N GLY A 107 -13.87 -1.40 -12.77
CA GLY A 107 -13.29 -2.08 -13.93
C GLY A 107 -11.93 -1.52 -14.37
N SER A 108 -11.60 -1.62 -15.66
CA SER A 108 -10.26 -1.28 -16.20
C SER A 108 -10.07 0.21 -16.53
N ASN A 109 -10.96 1.09 -16.06
CA ASN A 109 -10.76 2.51 -16.23
C ASN A 109 -9.73 2.99 -15.19
N PRO A 110 -8.74 3.80 -15.59
CA PRO A 110 -7.82 4.38 -14.63
C PRO A 110 -8.57 5.33 -13.69
N PRO A 111 -8.02 5.57 -12.48
CA PRO A 111 -8.52 6.59 -11.55
C PRO A 111 -8.62 7.96 -12.23
N ASP A 112 -9.52 8.82 -11.75
CA ASP A 112 -9.72 10.14 -12.37
C ASP A 112 -8.82 11.23 -11.79
N GLY A 113 -8.33 11.03 -10.56
CA GLY A 113 -7.39 11.91 -9.88
C GLY A 113 -7.91 13.33 -9.74
N GLY A 114 -6.97 14.26 -9.86
CA GLY A 114 -7.24 15.69 -9.82
C GLY A 114 -7.11 16.32 -8.43
N PRO A 115 -7.34 17.64 -8.33
CA PRO A 115 -6.94 18.43 -7.17
C PRO A 115 -7.91 18.39 -5.98
N ASN A 116 -9.07 17.74 -6.11
CA ASN A 116 -10.09 17.66 -5.05
C ASN A 116 -10.84 16.31 -5.15
N PRO A 117 -11.32 15.75 -4.03
CA PRO A 117 -12.03 14.49 -4.03
C PRO A 117 -13.39 14.61 -4.74
N THR A 118 -13.65 13.73 -5.69
CA THR A 118 -14.86 13.60 -6.49
C THR A 118 -15.86 12.61 -5.86
N GLN A 119 -17.04 12.47 -6.47
CA GLN A 119 -18.03 11.49 -6.03
C GLN A 119 -17.59 10.02 -6.19
N TYR A 120 -16.49 9.76 -6.91
CA TYR A 120 -15.93 8.42 -7.06
C TYR A 120 -14.82 8.14 -6.04
N ASP A 121 -14.26 9.18 -5.44
CA ASP A 121 -13.34 9.05 -4.32
C ASP A 121 -14.07 8.67 -3.03
N LYS A 122 -13.45 7.79 -2.25
CA LYS A 122 -13.92 7.32 -0.94
C LYS A 122 -12.82 7.46 0.08
N LYS A 123 -13.19 7.79 1.31
CA LYS A 123 -12.27 7.81 2.45
C LYS A 123 -12.85 7.04 3.62
N LEU A 124 -12.03 6.15 4.17
CA LEU A 124 -12.26 5.41 5.41
C LEU A 124 -11.41 6.06 6.50
N GLU A 125 -12.04 6.44 7.60
CA GLU A 125 -11.35 6.82 8.84
C GLU A 125 -11.74 5.84 9.95
N VAL A 126 -10.73 5.25 10.59
CA VAL A 126 -10.87 4.43 11.80
C VAL A 126 -10.16 5.21 12.91
N THR A 127 -10.92 5.70 13.88
CA THR A 127 -10.39 6.47 15.02
C THR A 127 -10.50 5.67 16.31
N GLY A 128 -9.42 5.59 17.08
CA GLY A 128 -9.29 4.80 18.30
C GLY A 128 -9.12 3.29 18.03
N HIS A 129 -9.28 2.51 19.10
CA HIS A 129 -8.84 1.11 19.22
C HIS A 129 -9.96 0.16 19.67
N PRO A 130 -9.76 -1.17 19.70
CA PRO A 130 -10.76 -2.15 20.14
C PRO A 130 -11.56 -1.75 21.38
N GLY A 131 -12.88 -1.63 21.21
CA GLY A 131 -13.83 -1.32 22.27
C GLY A 131 -14.18 0.16 22.40
N SER A 132 -13.43 1.06 21.78
CA SER A 132 -13.74 2.50 21.68
C SER A 132 -13.71 3.02 20.24
N GLN A 133 -13.32 2.20 19.25
CA GLN A 133 -13.11 2.66 17.89
C GLN A 133 -14.39 3.19 17.24
N THR A 134 -14.22 4.15 16.34
CA THR A 134 -15.26 4.63 15.44
C THR A 134 -14.81 4.45 14.00
N ILE A 135 -15.76 4.09 13.13
CA ILE A 135 -15.53 3.89 11.70
C ILE A 135 -16.41 4.90 10.97
N GLN A 136 -15.80 5.76 10.16
CA GLN A 136 -16.50 6.76 9.38
C GLN A 136 -16.08 6.68 7.91
N TRP A 137 -17.08 6.61 7.04
CA TRP A 137 -16.90 6.70 5.60
C TRP A 137 -17.20 8.10 5.10
N TYR A 138 -16.50 8.50 4.05
CA TYR A 138 -16.72 9.75 3.33
C TYR A 138 -16.73 9.51 1.82
N ILE A 139 -17.44 10.39 1.11
CA ILE A 139 -17.46 10.48 -0.36
C ILE A 139 -17.05 11.90 -0.73
N GLY A 140 -16.24 12.09 -1.76
CA GLY A 140 -15.93 13.43 -2.26
C GLY A 140 -17.13 14.07 -2.94
N ASN A 141 -17.18 15.40 -2.98
CA ASN A 141 -18.24 16.15 -3.67
C ASN A 141 -17.73 17.03 -4.82
N GLY A 142 -16.46 16.86 -5.21
CA GLY A 142 -15.72 17.69 -6.16
C GLY A 142 -15.04 18.91 -5.52
N SER A 143 -15.06 19.03 -4.20
CA SER A 143 -14.42 20.13 -3.45
C SER A 143 -13.94 19.72 -2.07
N ASP A 144 -14.66 18.85 -1.38
CA ASP A 144 -14.37 18.39 -0.03
C ASP A 144 -15.00 17.01 0.21
N TRP A 145 -14.74 16.42 1.38
CA TRP A 145 -15.32 15.19 1.88
C TRP A 145 -16.68 15.44 2.53
N VAL A 146 -17.66 14.59 2.22
CA VAL A 146 -18.94 14.53 2.94
C VAL A 146 -19.10 13.17 3.61
N THR A 147 -19.64 13.16 4.83
CA THR A 147 -19.91 11.91 5.54
C THR A 147 -20.88 11.02 4.78
N ALA A 148 -20.61 9.73 4.78
CA ALA A 148 -21.41 8.71 4.12
C ALA A 148 -21.62 7.50 5.02
N THR A 149 -22.62 6.69 4.68
CA THR A 149 -22.92 5.43 5.36
C THR A 149 -22.72 4.30 4.39
N ALA A 150 -21.73 3.46 4.65
CA ALA A 150 -21.53 2.21 3.92
C ALA A 150 -22.52 1.13 4.37
N SER A 151 -22.68 0.09 3.56
CA SER A 151 -23.32 -1.15 4.02
C SER A 151 -22.46 -1.82 5.10
N GLY A 152 -23.08 -2.68 5.91
CA GLY A 152 -22.35 -3.50 6.88
C GLY A 152 -21.52 -4.62 6.24
N ASP A 153 -21.75 -4.91 4.96
CA ASP A 153 -21.03 -5.94 4.21
C ASP A 153 -19.82 -5.37 3.44
N LEU A 154 -19.66 -4.03 3.40
CA LEU A 154 -18.56 -3.39 2.70
C LEU A 154 -17.22 -3.63 3.40
N LEU A 155 -17.19 -3.59 4.74
CA LEU A 155 -15.98 -3.66 5.54
C LEU A 155 -16.15 -4.67 6.68
N GLU A 156 -15.27 -5.65 6.72
CA GLU A 156 -14.95 -6.44 7.90
C GLU A 156 -13.59 -5.94 8.43
N LEU A 157 -13.52 -5.61 9.72
CA LEU A 157 -12.33 -5.04 10.36
C LEU A 157 -12.10 -5.72 11.71
N ALA A 158 -10.87 -6.18 11.93
CA ALA A 158 -10.35 -6.52 13.24
C ALA A 158 -9.15 -5.62 13.57
N GLN A 159 -8.96 -5.38 14.87
CA GLN A 159 -7.84 -4.62 15.39
C GLN A 159 -7.29 -5.36 16.61
N SER A 160 -5.97 -5.49 16.70
CA SER A 160 -5.32 -6.09 17.85
C SER A 160 -4.00 -5.40 18.16
N LEU A 161 -3.68 -5.31 19.45
CA LEU A 161 -2.34 -5.02 19.93
C LEU A 161 -1.61 -6.37 20.07
N THR A 162 -0.68 -6.65 19.14
CA THR A 162 0.00 -7.95 19.03
C THR A 162 1.38 -7.80 18.42
N THR A 163 2.19 -8.84 18.50
CA THR A 163 3.36 -9.03 17.65
C THR A 163 2.96 -9.66 16.32
N THR A 164 3.71 -9.38 15.26
CA THR A 164 3.55 -10.00 13.95
C THR A 164 4.91 -10.44 13.39
N PRO A 165 4.95 -11.23 12.31
CA PRO A 165 6.22 -11.58 11.68
C PRO A 165 7.00 -10.38 11.12
N THR A 166 6.35 -9.23 10.87
CA THR A 166 6.99 -8.03 10.32
C THR A 166 7.52 -7.11 11.42
N ILE A 167 6.79 -7.00 12.54
CA ILE A 167 7.15 -6.13 13.67
C ILE A 167 7.11 -6.95 14.97
N GLU A 168 8.31 -7.16 15.53
CA GLU A 168 8.54 -8.03 16.71
C GLU A 168 7.99 -7.46 18.04
N PRO A 169 8.09 -6.17 18.37
CA PRO A 169 7.40 -5.61 19.54
C PRO A 169 5.87 -5.64 19.36
N ASP A 170 5.14 -5.67 20.48
CA ASP A 170 3.68 -5.46 20.45
C ASP A 170 3.38 -4.10 19.82
N HIS A 171 2.46 -4.10 18.86
CA HIS A 171 2.09 -2.94 18.06
C HIS A 171 0.66 -3.12 17.52
N TYR A 172 0.04 -2.07 16.99
CA TYR A 172 -1.31 -2.15 16.45
C TYR A 172 -1.35 -2.68 15.02
N VAL A 173 -2.24 -3.65 14.83
CA VAL A 173 -2.57 -4.27 13.54
C VAL A 173 -4.03 -3.99 13.23
N TYR A 174 -4.29 -3.45 12.05
CA TYR A 174 -5.62 -3.28 11.46
C TYR A 174 -5.76 -4.27 10.32
N GLU A 175 -6.62 -5.26 10.46
CA GLU A 175 -6.84 -6.28 9.44
C GLU A 175 -8.24 -6.13 8.83
N MET A 176 -8.31 -6.05 7.50
CA MET A 176 -9.51 -5.65 6.77
C MET A 176 -9.81 -6.55 5.58
N ILE A 177 -11.10 -6.85 5.39
CA ILE A 177 -11.68 -7.26 4.10
C ILE A 177 -12.64 -6.19 3.62
N LEU A 178 -12.50 -5.81 2.36
CA LEU A 178 -13.33 -4.83 1.67
C LEU A 178 -14.00 -5.48 0.45
N ASN A 179 -15.33 -5.40 0.39
CA ASN A 179 -16.09 -5.75 -0.80
C ASN A 179 -16.05 -4.62 -1.83
N PHE A 180 -14.93 -4.53 -2.52
CA PHE A 180 -14.56 -3.37 -3.33
C PHE A 180 -15.25 -3.22 -4.70
N HIS A 181 -15.83 -4.28 -5.28
CA HIS A 181 -16.48 -4.23 -6.61
C HIS A 181 -17.98 -4.45 -6.58
N ASP A 182 -18.48 -5.32 -5.69
CA ASP A 182 -19.89 -5.72 -5.71
C ASP A 182 -20.76 -4.82 -4.82
N ASP A 183 -20.17 -4.15 -3.84
CA ASP A 183 -20.87 -3.18 -2.99
C ASP A 183 -20.85 -1.77 -3.60
N THR A 184 -22.03 -1.20 -3.80
CA THR A 184 -22.22 0.16 -4.30
C THR A 184 -22.97 1.06 -3.31
N SER A 185 -22.94 0.73 -2.02
CA SER A 185 -23.63 1.49 -0.96
C SER A 185 -23.14 2.94 -0.86
N LEU A 186 -21.90 3.19 -1.30
CA LEU A 186 -21.30 4.52 -1.40
C LEU A 186 -21.52 5.19 -2.78
N GLY A 187 -22.50 4.73 -3.56
CA GLY A 187 -22.91 5.33 -4.84
C GLY A 187 -22.16 4.80 -6.08
N SER A 188 -21.01 4.18 -5.89
CA SER A 188 -20.22 3.47 -6.90
C SER A 188 -19.49 2.30 -6.23
N PRO A 189 -18.90 1.37 -7.00
CA PRO A 189 -17.85 0.49 -6.48
C PRO A 189 -16.75 1.30 -5.78
N LEU A 190 -16.04 0.66 -4.84
CA LEU A 190 -14.96 1.30 -4.08
C LEU A 190 -13.76 1.63 -4.99
N VAL A 191 -13.33 0.67 -5.81
CA VAL A 191 -12.19 0.81 -6.74
C VAL A 191 -12.37 0.02 -8.03
N GLY A 192 -11.51 0.29 -9.02
CA GLY A 192 -11.37 -0.50 -10.25
C GLY A 192 -10.31 -1.61 -10.17
N TYR A 193 -9.87 -2.10 -11.34
CA TYR A 193 -8.68 -2.95 -11.51
C TYR A 193 -7.37 -2.14 -11.51
N GLU A 194 -7.49 -0.82 -11.54
CA GLU A 194 -6.43 0.16 -11.32
C GLU A 194 -7.08 1.28 -10.51
N TRP A 195 -6.40 1.79 -9.49
CA TRP A 195 -6.90 2.88 -8.65
C TRP A 195 -5.76 3.66 -8.01
N ALA A 196 -6.06 4.83 -7.45
CA ALA A 196 -5.11 5.57 -6.63
C ALA A 196 -5.47 5.41 -5.15
N GLN A 197 -4.47 5.29 -4.28
CA GLN A 197 -4.67 5.06 -2.85
C GLN A 197 -3.79 5.99 -2.03
N PHE A 198 -4.36 6.46 -0.92
CA PHE A 198 -3.64 7.13 0.14
C PHE A 198 -3.84 6.36 1.43
N VAL A 199 -2.77 6.16 2.20
CA VAL A 199 -2.82 5.52 3.53
C VAL A 199 -2.08 6.43 4.49
N SER A 200 -2.65 6.67 5.67
CA SER A 200 -1.95 7.36 6.75
C SER A 200 -2.36 6.89 8.12
N TYR A 201 -1.45 7.00 9.08
CA TYR A 201 -1.71 6.81 10.49
C TYR A 201 -1.29 8.06 11.27
N TYR A 202 -2.20 8.59 12.08
CA TYR A 202 -1.92 9.62 13.07
C TYR A 202 -1.88 8.98 14.46
N ASP A 203 -0.81 9.24 15.19
CA ASP A 203 -0.57 8.80 16.58
C ASP A 203 -0.77 10.01 17.51
N GLU A 204 -1.71 9.91 18.45
CA GLU A 204 -2.05 10.99 19.39
C GLU A 204 -0.99 11.20 20.47
N ASP A 205 -0.26 10.16 20.89
CA ASP A 205 0.80 10.26 21.90
C ASP A 205 2.00 11.06 21.36
N THR A 206 2.39 10.79 20.12
CA THR A 206 3.52 11.48 19.46
C THR A 206 3.10 12.75 18.73
N GLY A 207 1.84 12.83 18.28
CA GLY A 207 1.34 13.89 17.42
C GLY A 207 1.89 13.83 15.99
N GLU A 208 2.45 12.69 15.59
CA GLU A 208 3.04 12.48 14.27
C GLU A 208 2.05 11.82 13.31
N THR A 209 2.23 12.08 12.01
CA THR A 209 1.48 11.39 10.94
C THR A 209 2.47 10.71 10.00
N GLN A 210 2.29 9.42 9.84
CA GLN A 210 2.99 8.60 8.85
C GLN A 210 2.05 8.37 7.67
N GLN A 211 2.53 8.47 6.43
CA GLN A 211 1.65 8.41 5.26
C GLN A 211 2.34 7.92 3.98
N TRP A 212 1.55 7.30 3.11
CA TRP A 212 1.91 6.93 1.74
C TRP A 212 0.87 7.46 0.74
N PRO A 213 1.31 8.23 -0.28
CA PRO A 213 2.66 8.78 -0.46
C PRO A 213 3.09 9.73 0.69
N PRO A 214 4.39 9.86 0.95
CA PRO A 214 4.90 10.66 2.07
C PRO A 214 4.63 12.16 1.88
N ALA A 215 4.58 12.89 2.98
CA ALA A 215 4.24 14.32 2.98
C ALA A 215 5.31 15.18 2.28
N ASP A 216 6.54 14.67 2.12
CA ASP A 216 7.65 15.30 1.40
C ASP A 216 7.82 14.78 -0.03
N ALA A 217 6.90 13.94 -0.51
CA ALA A 217 6.83 13.54 -1.92
C ALA A 217 6.69 14.75 -2.85
N THR A 218 6.99 14.55 -4.13
CA THR A 218 6.74 15.56 -5.17
C THR A 218 5.83 14.98 -6.25
N PRO A 219 4.55 15.37 -6.31
CA PRO A 219 3.83 16.24 -5.37
C PRO A 219 3.60 15.57 -4.00
N ALA A 220 3.37 16.38 -2.96
CA ALA A 220 3.22 15.91 -1.58
C ALA A 220 1.95 15.09 -1.39
N GLY A 221 2.04 13.92 -0.75
CA GLY A 221 0.87 13.11 -0.44
C GLY A 221 -0.11 13.88 0.45
N SER A 222 -1.40 13.77 0.15
CA SER A 222 -2.47 14.43 0.91
C SER A 222 -3.77 13.66 0.75
N PRO A 223 -4.54 13.41 1.82
CA PRO A 223 -5.84 12.73 1.72
C PRO A 223 -6.89 13.56 0.95
N ASP A 224 -6.62 14.83 0.65
CA ASP A 224 -7.57 15.74 0.00
C ASP A 224 -7.21 16.04 -1.47
N VAL A 225 -6.13 15.45 -1.99
CA VAL A 225 -5.62 15.71 -3.35
C VAL A 225 -5.39 14.38 -4.08
N PRO A 226 -6.41 13.80 -4.73
CA PRO A 226 -6.33 12.51 -5.42
C PRO A 226 -5.16 12.38 -6.41
N GLU A 227 -4.83 13.42 -7.18
CA GLU A 227 -3.67 13.40 -8.10
C GLU A 227 -2.31 13.17 -7.42
N ASN A 228 -2.23 13.30 -6.09
CA ASN A 228 -1.01 13.07 -5.31
C ASN A 228 -0.96 11.68 -4.65
N TRP A 229 -1.99 10.86 -4.79
CA TRP A 229 -2.08 9.51 -4.21
C TRP A 229 -1.18 8.53 -4.96
N GLY A 230 -0.83 7.39 -4.36
CA GLY A 230 -0.02 6.37 -5.02
C GLY A 230 -0.88 5.49 -5.92
N GLY A 231 -0.33 5.00 -7.03
CA GLY A 231 -1.05 4.12 -7.94
C GLY A 231 -1.02 2.67 -7.47
N ILE A 232 -2.16 1.99 -7.48
CA ILE A 232 -2.24 0.54 -7.23
C ILE A 232 -2.55 -0.20 -8.52
N THR A 233 -1.72 -1.19 -8.84
CA THR A 233 -1.84 -2.01 -10.06
C THR A 233 -2.09 -3.47 -9.72
N TYR A 234 -3.07 -4.10 -10.38
CA TYR A 234 -3.34 -5.53 -10.19
C TYR A 234 -2.28 -6.41 -10.85
N ALA A 235 -1.86 -7.44 -10.13
CA ALA A 235 -1.19 -8.61 -10.66
C ALA A 235 -2.09 -9.85 -10.47
N SER A 236 -2.28 -10.62 -11.54
CA SER A 236 -3.04 -11.89 -11.53
C SER A 236 -2.21 -13.10 -11.10
N ASN A 237 -0.93 -12.89 -10.78
CA ASN A 237 -0.05 -13.87 -10.18
C ASN A 237 0.17 -13.55 -8.70
N ALA A 238 0.51 -14.57 -7.93
CA ALA A 238 1.01 -14.38 -6.56
C ALA A 238 2.31 -13.57 -6.58
N ASN A 239 2.61 -12.89 -5.47
CA ASN A 239 3.85 -12.14 -5.29
C ASN A 239 5.08 -13.07 -5.48
N PRO A 240 5.99 -12.78 -6.42
CA PRO A 240 7.16 -13.62 -6.69
C PRO A 240 8.24 -13.52 -5.60
N THR A 241 8.20 -12.46 -4.80
CA THR A 241 9.11 -12.20 -3.69
C THR A 241 8.28 -12.10 -2.43
N VAL A 242 8.01 -13.22 -1.80
CA VAL A 242 7.47 -13.23 -0.43
C VAL A 242 8.43 -12.39 0.42
N THR A 243 8.00 -11.18 0.82
CA THR A 243 8.81 -10.19 1.54
C THR A 243 8.94 -10.60 3.00
N ILE A 244 9.50 -11.78 3.22
CA ILE A 244 9.70 -12.37 4.53
C ILE A 244 11.16 -12.11 4.91
N PRO A 245 11.45 -11.54 6.09
CA PRO A 245 12.76 -11.69 6.68
C PRO A 245 12.96 -13.19 6.92
N GLU A 246 13.51 -13.94 5.95
CA GLU A 246 13.76 -15.35 6.16
C GLU A 246 14.98 -15.51 7.08
N PRO A 247 14.84 -15.92 8.36
CA PRO A 247 16.00 -16.35 9.14
C PRO A 247 16.71 -17.54 8.47
N LEU A 248 16.02 -18.27 7.58
CA LEU A 248 16.58 -19.36 6.78
C LEU A 248 17.61 -18.87 5.75
N THR A 249 17.36 -17.75 5.07
CA THR A 249 18.28 -17.20 4.06
C THR A 249 19.52 -16.61 4.73
N ILE A 250 19.38 -15.93 5.87
CA ILE A 250 20.52 -15.48 6.68
C ILE A 250 21.32 -16.70 7.18
N GLY A 251 20.64 -17.73 7.70
CA GLY A 251 21.27 -18.97 8.15
C GLY A 251 22.03 -19.70 7.03
N ALA A 252 21.45 -19.78 5.83
CA ALA A 252 22.07 -20.38 4.66
C ALA A 252 23.29 -19.59 4.19
N ILE A 253 23.22 -18.26 4.16
CA ILE A 253 24.36 -17.40 3.78
C ILE A 253 25.50 -17.53 4.79
N VAL A 254 25.21 -17.58 6.10
CA VAL A 254 26.21 -17.78 7.15
C VAL A 254 26.83 -19.18 7.08
N LEU A 255 26.03 -20.22 6.84
CA LEU A 255 26.52 -21.60 6.66
C LEU A 255 27.38 -21.76 5.39
N LEU A 256 26.96 -21.17 4.27
CA LEU A 256 27.73 -21.19 3.02
C LEU A 256 29.03 -20.38 3.14
N SER A 257 28.99 -19.23 3.82
CA SER A 257 30.18 -18.39 4.07
C SER A 257 31.17 -19.07 5.00
N SER A 258 30.70 -19.77 6.03
CA SER A 258 31.56 -20.53 6.95
C SER A 258 32.17 -21.76 6.29
N ALA A 259 31.42 -22.49 5.46
CA ALA A 259 31.96 -23.58 4.64
C ALA A 259 33.03 -23.10 3.65
N ALA A 260 32.80 -21.95 2.99
CA ALA A 260 33.76 -21.34 2.07
C ALA A 260 35.06 -20.93 2.77
N LEU A 261 34.99 -20.38 3.99
CA LEU A 261 36.16 -20.07 4.83
C LEU A 261 36.96 -21.33 5.19
N VAL A 262 36.29 -22.39 5.64
CA VAL A 262 36.96 -23.66 6.02
C VAL A 262 37.66 -24.29 4.82
N ILE A 263 37.00 -24.33 3.66
CA ILE A 263 37.58 -24.87 2.43
C ILE A 263 38.77 -24.00 1.98
N SER A 264 38.63 -22.68 1.98
CA SER A 264 39.71 -21.75 1.60
C SER A 264 40.93 -21.90 2.51
N PHE A 265 40.73 -22.00 3.83
CA PHE A 265 41.80 -22.28 4.78
C PHE A 265 42.46 -23.63 4.54
N TYR A 266 41.68 -24.70 4.29
CA TYR A 266 42.23 -26.03 4.01
C TYR A 266 43.10 -26.04 2.75
N TRP A 267 42.65 -25.41 1.66
CA TRP A 267 43.40 -25.33 0.40
C TRP A 267 44.66 -24.45 0.51
N LEU A 268 44.59 -23.33 1.23
CA LEU A 268 45.77 -22.49 1.51
C LEU A 268 46.81 -23.22 2.37
N ARG A 269 46.36 -23.97 3.39
CA ARG A 269 47.26 -24.77 4.24
C ARG A 269 47.92 -25.90 3.45
N LYS A 270 47.19 -26.59 2.57
CA LYS A 270 47.73 -27.65 1.71
C LYS A 270 48.77 -27.16 0.71
N LYS A 271 48.64 -25.91 0.21
CA LYS A 271 49.66 -25.28 -0.68
C LYS A 271 50.92 -24.83 0.06
N SER A 272 50.78 -24.38 1.31
CA SER A 272 51.92 -24.01 2.17
C SER A 272 52.84 -25.20 2.43
N THR A 273 52.28 -26.37 2.75
CA THR A 273 53.06 -27.57 3.08
C THR A 273 53.84 -28.13 1.88
N ASN A 274 53.36 -27.92 0.65
CA ASN A 274 54.03 -28.42 -0.57
C ASN A 274 55.17 -27.51 -1.07
N ARG A 275 55.45 -26.37 -0.42
CA ARG A 275 56.51 -25.43 -0.84
C ARG A 275 57.80 -25.51 -0.03
N MET A 276 57.96 -26.52 0.80
CA MET A 276 59.22 -26.82 1.50
C MET A 276 59.81 -28.18 1.08
N VAL A 277 60.10 -28.37 -0.21
CA VAL A 277 61.24 -29.21 -0.64
C VAL A 277 61.77 -28.69 -1.96
N LYS A 278 62.89 -27.94 -1.89
CA LYS A 278 64.07 -28.13 -2.73
C LYS A 278 65.18 -27.20 -2.22
N HIS A 279 66.01 -27.77 -1.36
CA HIS A 279 67.40 -27.35 -1.23
C HIS A 279 68.12 -27.62 -2.55
N ASN A 280 68.90 -26.64 -3.00
CA ASN A 280 70.32 -26.81 -3.32
C ASN A 280 71.03 -25.55 -2.82
#